data_AF-A0A813LE54-F1
#
_entry.id   AF-A0A813LE54-F1
#
_cell.length_a   1.000
_cell.length_b   1.000
_cell.length_c   1.000
_cell.angle_alpha   90.00
_cell.angle_beta   90.00
_cell.angle_gamma   90.00
#
_symmetry.space_group_name_H-M   'P 1'
#
loop_
_entity.id
_entity.type
_entity.pdbx_description
1 polymer ?
#
loop_
_entity_poly.entity_id
_entity_poly.type
_entity_poly.pdbx_seq_one_letter_code
_entity_poly.pdbx_strand_id
1 'polypeptide(L)'
;VFRCAEDQATYTMSSLVLSEFAITILATPLSNVAVGYATHILSGAMKKQAPFVLPDFEIADFAVDIMYFQGLLWTVMLLSPGMAFITPLILFGHFYWLKFTLYRLTSRPFVAETTALSVTLQRCLCLSALLNAAVAVLVLITTVPHETGCGPFDAYQPPGMMLMEINFWGRDTLATIGTWIASNWGLLLVLVTAVTGLLAMRVGISVRTNRNVLEQMSHNSHRHVDALHKEMWRLSRQGELYKKRLEWLEQGRD
;
A
#
# COMPACT_ATOMS: atom_id res chain seq x y z
N VAL A 1 28.05 7.84 -22.41
CA VAL A 1 28.42 6.60 -23.13
C VAL A 1 28.31 5.47 -22.12
N PHE A 2 27.40 4.53 -22.32
CA PHE A 2 27.28 3.35 -21.47
C PHE A 2 28.45 2.41 -21.77
N ARG A 3 28.98 1.71 -20.75
CA ARG A 3 30.10 0.78 -20.93
C ARG A 3 29.67 -0.52 -21.59
N CYS A 4 28.40 -0.91 -21.40
CA CYS A 4 27.83 -2.15 -21.90
C CYS A 4 26.31 -2.07 -22.06
N ALA A 5 25.74 -3.06 -22.75
CA ALA A 5 24.30 -3.17 -22.99
C ALA A 5 23.49 -3.35 -21.68
N GLU A 6 24.07 -3.99 -20.66
CA GLU A 6 23.41 -4.22 -19.37
C GLU A 6 23.26 -2.93 -18.56
N ASP A 7 24.28 -2.07 -18.55
CA ASP A 7 24.20 -0.74 -17.94
C ASP A 7 23.13 0.11 -18.64
N GLN A 8 23.04 0.02 -19.96
CA GLN A 8 22.01 0.73 -20.74
C GLN A 8 20.61 0.19 -20.42
N ALA A 9 20.42 -1.13 -20.36
CA ALA A 9 19.16 -1.75 -19.99
C ALA A 9 18.74 -1.36 -18.58
N THR A 10 19.66 -1.42 -17.63
CA THR A 10 19.46 -1.02 -16.23
C THR A 10 19.06 0.44 -16.12
N TYR A 11 19.77 1.34 -16.81
CA TYR A 11 19.45 2.76 -16.85
C TYR A 11 18.06 3.01 -17.44
N THR A 12 17.74 2.35 -18.56
CA THR A 12 16.45 2.51 -19.25
C THR A 12 15.30 2.04 -18.36
N MET A 13 15.43 0.87 -17.73
CA MET A 13 14.41 0.30 -16.85
C MET A 13 14.27 1.11 -15.55
N SER A 14 15.38 1.61 -14.99
CA SER A 14 15.34 2.51 -13.81
C SER A 14 14.69 3.85 -14.14
N SER A 15 14.99 4.41 -15.31
CA SER A 15 14.35 5.63 -15.82
C SER A 15 12.85 5.42 -16.05
N LEU A 16 12.46 4.24 -16.57
CA LEU A 16 11.06 3.87 -16.74
C LEU A 16 10.34 3.85 -15.38
N VAL A 17 10.90 3.15 -14.39
CA VAL A 17 10.36 3.12 -13.01
C VAL A 17 10.22 4.53 -12.43
N LEU A 18 11.23 5.39 -12.58
CA LEU A 18 11.17 6.76 -12.07
C LEU A 18 10.10 7.59 -12.79
N SER A 19 9.96 7.43 -14.11
CA SER A 19 8.94 8.13 -14.89
C SER A 19 7.53 7.65 -14.54
N GLU A 20 7.32 6.35 -14.40
CA GLU A 20 6.05 5.77 -13.97
C GLU A 20 5.70 6.24 -12.55
N PHE A 21 6.66 6.19 -11.62
CA PHE A 21 6.47 6.71 -10.27
C PHE A 21 6.07 8.19 -10.27
N ALA A 22 6.74 9.02 -11.08
CA ALA A 22 6.42 10.44 -11.20
C ALA A 22 5.03 10.65 -11.81
N ILE A 23 4.63 9.86 -12.81
CA ILE A 23 3.31 9.92 -13.44
C ILE A 23 2.23 9.48 -12.43
N THR A 24 2.37 8.32 -11.80
CA THR A 24 1.39 7.80 -10.82
C THR A 24 1.23 8.73 -9.62
N ILE A 25 2.33 9.30 -9.11
CA ILE A 25 2.27 10.23 -7.98
C ILE A 25 1.73 11.59 -8.40
N LEU A 26 2.29 12.22 -9.44
CA LEU A 26 1.99 13.62 -9.74
C LEU A 26 0.82 13.74 -10.70
N ALA A 27 0.82 12.99 -11.80
CA ALA A 27 -0.11 13.25 -12.89
C ALA A 27 -1.53 12.81 -12.55
N THR A 28 -1.73 11.59 -12.05
CA THR A 28 -3.07 11.00 -11.86
C THR A 28 -3.96 11.74 -10.85
N PRO A 29 -3.51 12.02 -9.60
CA PRO A 29 -4.36 12.73 -8.65
C PRO A 29 -4.52 14.21 -8.99
N LEU A 30 -3.47 14.87 -9.52
CA LEU A 30 -3.57 16.28 -9.90
C LEU A 30 -4.44 16.48 -11.14
N SER A 31 -4.38 15.57 -12.12
CA SER A 31 -5.25 15.63 -13.31
C SER A 31 -6.71 15.45 -12.92
N ASN A 32 -7.03 14.48 -12.05
CA ASN A 32 -8.40 14.26 -11.58
C ASN A 32 -8.96 15.47 -10.82
N VAL A 33 -8.15 16.10 -9.96
CA VAL A 33 -8.55 17.33 -9.27
C VAL A 33 -8.69 18.50 -10.24
N ALA A 34 -7.78 18.65 -11.20
CA ALA A 34 -7.82 19.70 -12.21
C ALA A 34 -9.06 19.57 -13.12
N VAL A 35 -9.40 18.34 -13.53
CA VAL A 35 -10.61 18.03 -14.30
C VAL A 35 -11.86 18.31 -13.47
N GLY A 36 -11.89 17.93 -12.19
CA GLY A 36 -12.99 18.27 -11.28
C GLY A 36 -13.18 19.78 -11.13
N TYR A 37 -12.09 20.54 -11.06
CA TYR A 37 -12.14 22.00 -10.97
C TYR A 37 -12.60 22.64 -12.29
N ALA A 38 -12.10 22.15 -13.42
CA ALA A 38 -12.50 22.62 -14.75
C ALA A 38 -13.99 22.37 -15.02
N THR A 39 -14.52 21.20 -14.66
CA THR A 39 -15.94 20.87 -14.82
C THR A 39 -16.83 21.76 -13.93
N HIS A 40 -16.38 22.11 -12.73
CA HIS A 40 -17.08 23.05 -11.85
C HIS A 40 -17.10 24.49 -12.41
N ILE A 41 -15.99 24.97 -12.99
CA ILE A 41 -15.97 26.29 -13.66
C ILE A 41 -16.94 26.30 -14.85
N LEU A 42 -16.91 25.26 -15.68
CA LEU A 42 -17.80 25.11 -16.83
C LEU A 42 -19.27 25.04 -16.44
N SER A 43 -19.63 24.29 -15.38
CA SER A 43 -21.00 24.18 -14.91
C SER A 43 -21.52 25.52 -14.34
N GLY A 44 -20.67 26.24 -13.62
CA GLY A 44 -20.93 27.61 -13.16
C GLY A 44 -21.19 28.57 -14.31
N ALA A 45 -20.41 28.48 -15.39
CA ALA A 45 -20.63 29.27 -16.61
C ALA A 45 -21.97 28.94 -17.29
N MET A 46 -22.44 27.69 -17.20
CA MET A 46 -23.73 27.25 -17.73
C MET A 46 -24.93 27.53 -16.79
N LYS A 47 -24.74 28.31 -15.71
CA LYS A 47 -25.76 28.61 -14.67
C LYS A 47 -26.36 27.37 -13.97
N LYS A 48 -25.74 26.20 -14.12
CA LYS A 48 -26.05 25.02 -13.30
C LYS A 48 -25.10 25.07 -12.11
N GLN A 49 -25.55 25.67 -11.01
CA GLN A 49 -24.81 25.64 -9.74
C GLN A 49 -24.84 24.23 -9.16
N ALA A 50 -24.02 23.35 -9.71
CA ALA A 50 -23.70 22.08 -9.09
C ALA A 50 -22.65 22.33 -8.00
N PRO A 51 -22.82 21.79 -6.77
CA PRO A 51 -21.78 21.86 -5.76
C PRO A 51 -20.50 21.20 -6.28
N PHE A 52 -19.33 21.74 -5.92
CA PHE A 52 -18.06 21.09 -6.21
C PHE A 52 -18.00 19.73 -5.51
N VAL A 53 -17.91 18.66 -6.29
CA VAL A 53 -17.75 17.29 -5.80
C VAL A 53 -16.31 16.88 -6.05
N LEU A 54 -15.61 16.50 -4.98
CA LEU A 54 -14.27 15.92 -5.08
C LEU A 54 -14.35 14.59 -5.85
N PRO A 55 -13.32 14.22 -6.63
CA PRO A 55 -13.30 12.96 -7.35
C PRO A 55 -13.35 11.77 -6.38
N ASP A 56 -14.02 10.71 -6.80
CA ASP A 56 -14.11 9.48 -6.03
C ASP A 56 -12.79 8.71 -6.06
N PHE A 57 -12.43 8.11 -4.92
CA PHE A 57 -11.21 7.32 -4.80
C PHE A 57 -11.50 5.85 -5.11
N GLU A 58 -11.12 5.41 -6.32
CA GLU A 58 -11.27 4.03 -6.76
C GLU A 58 -10.08 3.18 -6.26
N ILE A 59 -10.31 2.45 -5.17
CA ILE A 59 -9.26 1.62 -4.53
C ILE A 59 -8.68 0.56 -5.49
N ALA A 60 -9.52 0.03 -6.39
CA ALA A 60 -9.12 -1.02 -7.32
C ALA A 60 -8.03 -0.55 -8.29
N ASP A 61 -8.19 0.64 -8.88
CA ASP A 61 -7.23 1.20 -9.83
C ASP A 61 -5.87 1.43 -9.17
N PHE A 62 -5.85 2.08 -8.01
CA PHE A 62 -4.61 2.29 -7.26
C PHE A 62 -3.96 0.98 -6.82
N ALA A 63 -4.74 -0.06 -6.52
CA ALA A 63 -4.18 -1.36 -6.17
C ALA A 63 -3.52 -2.02 -7.39
N VAL A 64 -4.13 -1.95 -8.57
CA VAL A 64 -3.57 -2.45 -9.83
C VAL A 64 -2.29 -1.70 -10.18
N ASP A 65 -2.27 -0.36 -10.05
CA ASP A 65 -1.09 0.47 -10.27
C ASP A 65 0.07 0.09 -9.36
N ILE A 66 -0.20 -0.14 -8.05
CA ILE A 66 0.82 -0.59 -7.10
C ILE A 66 1.38 -1.96 -7.51
N MET A 67 0.51 -2.89 -7.92
CA MET A 67 0.94 -4.22 -8.35
C MET A 67 1.80 -4.16 -9.62
N TYR A 68 1.41 -3.33 -10.60
CA TYR A 68 2.18 -3.07 -11.80
C TYR A 68 3.55 -2.48 -11.45
N PHE A 69 3.57 -1.44 -10.61
CA PHE A 69 4.79 -0.77 -10.17
C PHE A 69 5.72 -1.72 -9.40
N GLN A 70 5.17 -2.58 -8.55
CA GLN A 70 5.92 -3.61 -7.84
C GLN A 70 6.57 -4.62 -8.82
N GLY A 71 5.85 -5.02 -9.88
CA GLY A 71 6.38 -5.89 -10.93
C GLY A 71 7.53 -5.23 -11.71
N LEU A 72 7.40 -3.95 -12.06
CA LEU A 72 8.51 -3.20 -12.66
C LEU A 72 9.72 -3.16 -11.73
N LEU A 73 9.52 -2.82 -10.45
CA LEU A 73 10.61 -2.78 -9.47
C LEU A 73 11.32 -4.12 -9.34
N TRP A 74 10.60 -5.24 -9.30
CA TRP A 74 11.20 -6.57 -9.29
C TRP A 74 12.03 -6.87 -10.53
N THR A 75 11.58 -6.40 -11.70
CA THR A 75 12.33 -6.55 -12.95
C THR A 75 13.62 -5.73 -12.92
N VAL A 76 13.57 -4.50 -12.38
CA VAL A 76 14.77 -3.68 -12.21
C VAL A 76 15.71 -4.25 -11.16
N MET A 77 15.20 -4.86 -10.08
CA MET A 77 16.04 -5.52 -9.07
C MET A 77 16.89 -6.65 -9.66
N LEU A 78 16.39 -7.34 -10.69
CA LEU A 78 17.14 -8.38 -11.39
C LEU A 78 18.37 -7.78 -12.12
N LEU A 79 18.21 -6.58 -12.70
CA LEU A 79 19.25 -5.84 -13.41
C LEU A 79 20.11 -4.93 -12.50
N SER A 80 19.62 -4.61 -11.31
CA SER A 80 20.30 -3.77 -10.32
C SER A 80 19.86 -4.18 -8.93
N PRO A 81 20.56 -5.14 -8.30
CA PRO A 81 20.21 -5.64 -6.97
C PRO A 81 20.20 -4.54 -5.89
N GLY A 82 20.91 -3.42 -6.12
CA GLY A 82 20.91 -2.26 -5.24
C GLY A 82 19.52 -1.64 -5.08
N MET A 83 18.65 -1.79 -6.07
CA MET A 83 17.26 -1.35 -6.00
C MET A 83 16.47 -2.05 -4.90
N ALA A 84 16.88 -3.24 -4.45
CA ALA A 84 16.24 -3.94 -3.33
C ALA A 84 16.23 -3.09 -2.03
N PHE A 85 17.25 -2.24 -1.83
CA PHE A 85 17.32 -1.33 -0.67
C PHE A 85 16.54 -0.04 -0.89
N ILE A 86 16.44 0.42 -2.14
CA ILE A 86 15.77 1.67 -2.51
C ILE A 86 14.25 1.47 -2.59
N THR A 87 13.80 0.31 -3.07
CA THR A 87 12.37 0.00 -3.26
C THR A 87 11.52 0.20 -2.00
N PRO A 88 11.91 -0.25 -0.80
CA PRO A 88 11.14 0.03 0.42
C PRO A 88 10.93 1.52 0.66
N LEU A 89 11.94 2.37 0.36
CA LEU A 89 11.84 3.82 0.51
C LEU A 89 10.88 4.42 -0.53
N ILE A 90 10.92 3.95 -1.77
CA ILE A 90 10.01 4.37 -2.85
C ILE A 90 8.56 4.01 -2.47
N LEU A 91 8.32 2.75 -2.07
CA LEU A 91 6.98 2.28 -1.66
C LEU A 91 6.48 3.01 -0.42
N PHE A 92 7.36 3.33 0.53
CA PHE A 92 7.02 4.13 1.69
C PHE A 92 6.60 5.56 1.28
N GLY A 93 7.35 6.21 0.39
CA GLY A 93 6.98 7.49 -0.19
C GLY A 93 5.61 7.44 -0.88
N HIS A 94 5.40 6.40 -1.69
CA HIS A 94 4.12 6.14 -2.36
C HIS A 94 2.96 5.99 -1.38
N PHE A 95 3.16 5.26 -0.28
CA PHE A 95 2.16 5.08 0.76
C PHE A 95 1.76 6.40 1.44
N TYR A 96 2.75 7.24 1.79
CA TYR A 96 2.46 8.56 2.38
C TYR A 96 1.75 9.48 1.38
N TRP A 97 2.09 9.38 0.10
CA TRP A 97 1.42 10.12 -0.96
C TRP A 97 -0.05 9.70 -1.13
N LEU A 98 -0.31 8.40 -1.27
CA LEU A 98 -1.67 7.84 -1.32
C LEU A 98 -2.50 8.26 -0.12
N LYS A 99 -1.90 8.21 1.08
CA LYS A 99 -2.53 8.69 2.29
C LYS A 99 -2.88 10.18 2.15
N PHE A 100 -1.95 11.02 1.71
CA PHE A 100 -2.22 12.45 1.49
C PHE A 100 -3.37 12.66 0.49
N THR A 101 -3.35 11.97 -0.65
CA THR A 101 -4.40 12.02 -1.68
C THR A 101 -5.76 11.66 -1.10
N LEU A 102 -5.85 10.55 -0.36
CA LEU A 102 -7.10 10.09 0.24
C LEU A 102 -7.65 11.03 1.32
N TYR A 103 -6.78 11.72 2.06
CA TYR A 103 -7.19 12.67 3.10
C TYR A 103 -7.52 14.08 2.57
N ARG A 104 -6.92 14.51 1.44
CA ARG A 104 -6.96 15.91 1.00
C ARG A 104 -7.53 16.14 -0.39
N LEU A 105 -7.41 15.18 -1.30
CA LEU A 105 -7.69 15.38 -2.73
C LEU A 105 -8.93 14.63 -3.24
N THR A 106 -9.41 13.63 -2.51
CA THR A 106 -10.55 12.80 -2.95
C THR A 106 -11.69 12.80 -1.94
N SER A 107 -12.87 12.41 -2.42
CA SER A 107 -14.03 12.16 -1.56
C SER A 107 -13.78 10.92 -0.68
N ARG A 108 -14.59 10.75 0.38
CA ARG A 108 -14.52 9.56 1.24
C ARG A 108 -14.97 8.34 0.43
N PRO A 109 -14.13 7.30 0.26
CA PRO A 109 -14.50 6.14 -0.55
C PRO A 109 -15.69 5.38 0.04
N PHE A 110 -16.54 4.84 -0.83
CA PHE A 110 -17.63 3.95 -0.45
C PHE A 110 -17.07 2.57 -0.07
N VAL A 111 -17.35 2.11 1.15
CA VAL A 111 -16.84 0.84 1.67
C VAL A 111 -17.74 -0.30 1.20
N ALA A 112 -17.48 -0.83 0.01
CA ALA A 112 -18.02 -2.13 -0.43
C ALA A 112 -17.19 -3.29 0.15
N GLU A 113 -17.69 -4.53 0.16
CA GLU A 113 -17.03 -5.72 0.73
C GLU A 113 -15.57 -5.87 0.24
N THR A 114 -14.63 -5.42 1.05
CA THR A 114 -13.21 -5.31 0.69
C THR A 114 -12.46 -6.65 0.74
N THR A 115 -13.06 -7.67 1.34
CA THR A 115 -12.41 -8.96 1.60
C THR A 115 -12.15 -9.73 0.32
N ALA A 116 -13.15 -9.87 -0.56
CA ALA A 116 -13.02 -10.60 -1.83
C ALA A 116 -11.99 -9.95 -2.77
N LEU A 117 -11.98 -8.61 -2.84
CA LEU A 117 -11.01 -7.85 -3.63
C LEU A 117 -9.59 -8.05 -3.09
N SER A 118 -9.40 -7.96 -1.77
CA SER A 118 -8.07 -8.14 -1.15
C SER A 118 -7.47 -9.53 -1.41
N VAL A 119 -8.30 -10.58 -1.31
CA VAL A 119 -7.86 -11.96 -1.58
C VAL A 119 -7.47 -12.13 -3.05
N THR A 120 -8.24 -11.53 -3.97
CA THR A 120 -7.97 -11.59 -5.41
C THR A 120 -6.66 -10.89 -5.75
N LEU A 121 -6.46 -9.66 -5.26
CA LEU A 121 -5.23 -8.90 -5.44
C LEU A 121 -4.02 -9.64 -4.86
N GLN A 122 -4.15 -10.22 -3.66
CA GLN A 122 -3.07 -11.00 -3.05
C GLN A 122 -2.71 -12.23 -3.89
N ARG A 123 -3.69 -12.95 -4.44
CA ARG A 123 -3.43 -14.09 -5.33
C ARG A 123 -2.71 -13.66 -6.60
N CYS A 124 -3.16 -12.56 -7.22
CA CYS A 124 -2.50 -12.00 -8.40
C CYS A 124 -1.06 -11.56 -8.09
N LEU A 125 -0.82 -10.95 -6.92
CA LEU A 125 0.52 -10.55 -6.49
C LEU A 125 1.43 -11.78 -6.29
N CYS A 126 0.95 -12.81 -5.60
CA CYS A 126 1.69 -14.06 -5.44
C CYS A 126 2.02 -14.73 -6.77
N LEU A 127 1.07 -14.77 -7.71
CA LEU A 127 1.29 -15.30 -9.05
C LEU A 127 2.36 -14.49 -9.80
N SER A 128 2.29 -13.16 -9.75
CA SER A 128 3.27 -12.28 -10.39
C SER A 128 4.67 -12.45 -9.79
N ALA A 129 4.77 -12.64 -8.48
CA ALA A 129 6.04 -12.92 -7.80
C ALA A 129 6.64 -14.26 -8.24
N LEU A 130 5.81 -15.31 -8.34
CA LEU A 130 6.24 -16.62 -8.82
C LEU A 130 6.72 -16.57 -10.28
N LEU A 131 5.98 -15.88 -11.15
CA LEU A 131 6.39 -15.68 -12.55
C LEU A 131 7.71 -14.91 -12.64
N ASN A 132 7.86 -13.84 -11.88
CA ASN A 132 9.11 -13.07 -11.86
C ASN A 132 10.29 -13.91 -11.33
N ALA A 133 10.08 -14.72 -10.29
CA ALA A 133 11.09 -15.64 -9.79
C ALA A 133 11.48 -16.69 -10.84
N ALA A 134 10.50 -17.24 -11.58
CA ALA A 134 10.77 -18.16 -12.67
C ALA A 134 11.57 -17.51 -13.81
N VAL A 135 11.25 -16.25 -14.17
CA VAL A 135 12.03 -15.47 -15.15
C VAL A 135 13.45 -15.22 -14.64
N ALA A 136 13.61 -14.84 -13.37
CA ALA A 136 14.93 -14.63 -12.78
C ALA A 136 15.78 -15.91 -12.82
N VAL A 137 15.20 -17.06 -12.45
CA VAL A 137 15.87 -18.37 -12.52
C VAL A 137 16.21 -18.73 -13.97
N LEU A 138 15.31 -18.49 -14.91
CA LEU A 138 15.55 -18.73 -16.32
C LEU A 138 16.74 -17.91 -16.82
N VAL A 139 16.77 -16.61 -16.52
CA VAL A 139 17.88 -15.70 -16.86
C VAL A 139 19.20 -16.19 -16.28
N LEU A 140 19.20 -16.68 -15.03
CA LEU A 140 20.40 -17.21 -14.37
C LEU A 140 20.91 -18.52 -14.97
N ILE A 141 20.03 -19.37 -15.51
CA ILE A 141 20.41 -20.64 -16.11
C ILE A 141 20.79 -20.47 -17.59
N THR A 142 20.16 -19.53 -18.29
CA THR A 142 20.50 -19.23 -19.68
C THR A 142 21.84 -18.51 -19.76
N THR A 143 22.76 -19.00 -20.59
CA THR A 143 23.99 -18.28 -20.92
C THR A 143 23.64 -17.10 -21.83
N VAL A 144 23.29 -15.97 -21.24
CA VAL A 144 23.12 -14.71 -21.97
C VAL A 144 24.52 -14.19 -22.31
N PRO A 145 24.76 -13.66 -23.51
CA PRO A 145 26.06 -13.07 -23.84
C PRO A 145 26.27 -11.81 -22.99
N HIS A 146 27.05 -11.95 -21.92
CA HIS A 146 27.43 -10.87 -21.01
C HIS A 146 28.79 -10.32 -21.42
N GLU A 147 28.94 -9.00 -21.40
CA GLU A 147 30.25 -8.36 -21.55
C GLU A 147 30.99 -8.46 -20.21
N THR A 148 32.23 -8.94 -20.23
CA THR A 148 33.05 -9.10 -19.00
C THR A 148 33.26 -7.76 -18.31
N GLY A 149 33.10 -7.69 -16.99
CA GLY A 149 33.20 -6.46 -16.22
C GLY A 149 31.93 -5.63 -16.18
N CYS A 150 30.79 -6.20 -16.56
CA CYS A 150 29.52 -5.49 -16.66
C CYS A 150 28.35 -6.21 -15.98
N GLY A 151 27.59 -5.40 -15.22
CA GLY A 151 26.28 -5.72 -14.67
C GLY A 151 26.16 -6.91 -13.71
N PRO A 152 24.92 -7.19 -13.26
CA PRO A 152 24.33 -8.41 -12.69
C PRO A 152 25.06 -9.74 -12.66
N PHE A 153 25.60 -10.02 -13.82
CA PHE A 153 25.70 -11.35 -14.36
C PHE A 153 27.14 -11.64 -14.78
N ASP A 154 28.08 -10.77 -14.40
CA ASP A 154 29.49 -11.05 -14.54
C ASP A 154 29.87 -12.23 -13.66
N ALA A 155 30.02 -13.41 -14.29
CA ALA A 155 30.30 -14.68 -13.65
C ALA A 155 31.60 -14.72 -12.83
N TYR A 156 32.46 -13.72 -12.98
CA TYR A 156 33.76 -13.65 -12.31
C TYR A 156 33.75 -12.89 -10.99
N GLN A 157 32.66 -12.20 -10.63
CA GLN A 157 32.59 -11.42 -9.40
C GLN A 157 31.53 -11.94 -8.43
N PRO A 158 31.84 -11.98 -7.10
CA PRO A 158 30.82 -12.26 -6.11
C PRO A 158 29.80 -11.10 -6.09
N PRO A 159 28.51 -11.39 -5.88
CA PRO A 159 27.42 -10.41 -6.04
C PRO A 159 27.55 -9.17 -5.13
N GLY A 160 28.26 -9.29 -4.00
CA GLY A 160 28.55 -8.17 -3.12
C GLY A 160 29.58 -7.17 -3.66
N MET A 161 30.60 -7.64 -4.40
CA MET A 161 31.60 -6.77 -5.03
C MET A 161 31.01 -6.06 -6.25
N MET A 162 30.19 -6.79 -7.00
CA MET A 162 29.51 -6.30 -8.17
C MET A 162 28.53 -5.16 -7.85
N LEU A 163 27.82 -5.23 -6.71
CA LEU A 163 27.00 -4.11 -6.18
C LEU A 163 27.79 -2.81 -5.95
N MET A 164 29.07 -2.89 -5.60
CA MET A 164 29.93 -1.72 -5.36
C MET A 164 30.50 -1.14 -6.66
N GLU A 165 30.49 -1.91 -7.75
CA GLU A 165 31.01 -1.51 -9.06
C GLU A 165 29.95 -0.90 -10.00
N ILE A 166 28.65 -1.14 -9.76
CA ILE A 166 27.58 -0.56 -10.57
C ILE A 166 27.65 0.97 -10.54
N ASN A 167 27.84 1.57 -11.71
CA ASN A 167 27.87 3.02 -11.90
C ASN A 167 26.45 3.55 -12.07
N PHE A 168 25.82 3.97 -10.97
CA PHE A 168 24.50 4.61 -11.00
C PHE A 168 24.58 6.09 -10.58
N TRP A 169 23.57 6.86 -10.97
CA TRP A 169 23.45 8.29 -10.66
C TRP A 169 23.20 8.45 -9.15
N GLY A 170 24.26 8.70 -8.38
CA GLY A 170 24.22 8.73 -6.91
C GLY A 170 25.27 7.86 -6.22
N ARG A 171 26.12 7.15 -6.96
CA ARG A 171 27.22 6.35 -6.40
C ARG A 171 28.14 7.18 -5.51
N ASP A 172 28.59 8.35 -5.98
CA ASP A 172 29.48 9.23 -5.22
C ASP A 172 28.81 9.75 -3.94
N THR A 173 27.51 10.06 -4.03
CA THR A 173 26.70 10.46 -2.89
C THR A 173 26.59 9.33 -1.86
N LEU A 174 26.32 8.10 -2.31
CA LEU A 174 26.25 6.93 -1.42
C LEU A 174 27.61 6.57 -0.82
N ALA A 175 28.71 6.71 -1.57
CA ALA A 175 30.06 6.52 -1.05
C ALA A 175 30.41 7.58 0.02
N THR A 176 30.02 8.83 -0.21
CA THR A 176 30.20 9.93 0.76
C THR A 176 29.34 9.70 2.02
N ILE A 177 28.09 9.26 1.85
CA ILE A 177 27.23 8.89 2.98
C ILE A 177 27.81 7.69 3.74
N GLY A 178 28.29 6.67 3.03
CA GLY A 178 28.87 5.47 3.63
C GLY A 178 30.13 5.76 4.44
N THR A 179 31.03 6.58 3.90
CA THR A 179 32.24 7.03 4.63
C THR A 179 31.88 7.87 5.85
N TRP A 180 30.89 8.76 5.73
CA TRP A 180 30.37 9.53 6.86
C TRP A 180 29.73 8.65 7.94
N ILE A 181 28.97 7.62 7.55
CA ILE A 181 28.39 6.62 8.46
C ILE A 181 29.51 5.87 9.20
N ALA A 182 30.53 5.41 8.47
CA ALA A 182 31.65 4.68 9.04
C ALA A 182 32.45 5.53 10.04
N SER A 183 32.68 6.81 9.73
CA SER A 183 33.38 7.72 10.64
C SER A 183 32.56 8.09 11.89
N ASN A 184 31.23 8.02 11.81
CA ASN A 184 30.31 8.45 12.87
C ASN A 184 29.44 7.31 13.42
N TRP A 185 29.93 6.07 13.41
CA TRP A 185 29.14 4.90 13.78
C TRP A 185 28.57 4.98 15.21
N GLY A 186 29.32 5.56 16.16
CA GLY A 186 28.87 5.74 17.55
C GLY A 186 27.66 6.66 17.68
N LEU A 187 27.64 7.78 16.93
CA LEU A 187 26.51 8.71 16.92
C LEU A 187 25.28 8.07 16.29
N LEU A 188 25.46 7.30 15.22
CA LEU A 188 24.38 6.53 14.59
C LEU A 188 23.79 5.49 15.53
N LEU A 189 24.60 4.79 16.33
CA LEU A 189 24.11 3.80 17.29
C LEU A 189 23.23 4.46 18.36
N VAL A 190 23.63 5.62 18.89
CA VAL A 190 22.79 6.40 19.82
C VAL A 190 21.49 6.87 19.15
N LEU A 191 21.55 7.32 17.89
CA LEU A 191 20.36 7.73 17.14
C LEU A 191 19.40 6.55 16.91
N VAL A 192 19.91 5.41 16.46
CA VAL A 192 19.13 4.19 16.19
C VAL A 192 18.50 3.67 17.49
N THR A 193 19.24 3.62 18.59
CA THR A 193 18.69 3.20 19.90
C THR A 193 17.62 4.17 20.41
N ALA A 194 17.80 5.48 20.25
CA ALA A 194 16.79 6.48 20.61
C ALA A 194 15.51 6.33 19.76
N VAL A 195 15.65 6.20 18.43
CA VAL A 195 14.52 6.06 17.49
C VAL A 195 13.77 4.76 17.74
N THR A 196 14.48 3.64 17.89
CA THR A 196 13.86 2.34 18.21
C THR A 196 13.17 2.36 19.56
N GLY A 197 13.75 3.01 20.58
CA GLY A 197 13.11 3.24 21.88
C GLY A 197 11.80 4.05 21.78
N LEU A 198 11.82 5.15 21.03
CA LEU A 198 10.61 5.96 20.78
C LEU A 198 9.53 5.19 20.00
N LEU A 199 9.93 4.40 19.00
CA LEU A 199 9.00 3.54 18.27
C LEU A 199 8.40 2.46 19.17
N ALA A 200 9.19 1.82 20.02
CA ALA A 200 8.72 0.83 20.98
C ALA A 200 7.72 1.46 21.97
N MET A 201 7.99 2.67 22.47
CA MET A 201 7.05 3.42 23.31
C MET A 201 5.75 3.71 22.57
N ARG A 202 5.81 4.18 21.32
CA ARG A 202 4.63 4.46 20.49
C ARG A 202 3.78 3.22 20.28
N VAL A 203 4.41 2.09 19.96
CA VAL A 203 3.72 0.80 19.81
C VAL A 203 3.10 0.37 21.13
N GLY A 204 3.82 0.49 22.25
CA GLY A 204 3.30 0.20 23.57
C GLY A 204 2.07 1.03 23.95
N ILE A 205 2.08 2.33 23.64
CA ILE A 205 0.92 3.22 23.82
C ILE A 205 -0.23 2.77 22.93
N SER A 206 0.02 2.51 21.64
CA SER A 206 -1.01 2.08 20.69
C SER A 206 -1.67 0.75 21.10
N VAL A 207 -0.91 -0.20 21.62
CA VAL A 207 -1.44 -1.48 22.11
C VAL A 207 -2.31 -1.26 23.35
N ARG A 208 -1.88 -0.41 24.29
CA ARG A 208 -2.68 -0.07 25.48
C ARG A 208 -3.99 0.64 25.09
N THR A 209 -3.94 1.60 24.17
CA THR A 209 -5.15 2.29 23.71
C THR A 209 -6.10 1.33 22.99
N ASN A 210 -5.58 0.45 22.12
CA ASN A 210 -6.41 -0.52 21.42
C ASN A 210 -7.06 -1.52 22.39
N ARG A 211 -6.33 -1.98 23.42
CA ARG A 211 -6.87 -2.84 24.47
C ARG A 211 -7.99 -2.14 25.23
N ASN A 212 -7.80 -0.89 25.64
CA ASN A 212 -8.84 -0.13 26.35
C ASN A 212 -10.10 0.06 25.47
N VAL A 213 -9.92 0.31 24.17
CA VAL A 213 -11.03 0.41 23.20
C VAL A 213 -11.76 -0.92 23.05
N LEU A 214 -11.02 -2.05 22.97
CA LEU A 214 -11.60 -3.39 22.92
C LEU A 214 -12.40 -3.72 24.18
N GLU A 215 -11.87 -3.41 25.36
CA GLU A 215 -12.56 -3.60 26.63
C GLU A 215 -13.85 -2.74 26.70
N GLN A 216 -13.78 -1.49 26.23
CA GLN A 216 -14.95 -0.61 26.15
C GLN A 216 -16.01 -1.11 25.14
N MET A 217 -15.58 -1.59 23.97
CA MET A 217 -16.48 -2.19 22.98
C MET A 217 -17.12 -3.48 23.50
N SER A 218 -16.38 -4.32 24.21
CA SER A 218 -16.92 -5.52 24.86
C SER A 218 -18.00 -5.15 25.88
N HIS A 219 -17.76 -4.16 26.73
CA HIS A 219 -18.77 -3.71 27.69
C HIS A 219 -20.02 -3.16 26.99
N ASN A 220 -19.86 -2.36 25.93
CA ASN A 220 -20.99 -1.83 25.16
C ASN A 220 -21.78 -2.96 24.48
N SER A 221 -21.08 -3.94 23.90
CA SER A 221 -21.70 -5.11 23.29
C SER A 221 -22.53 -5.90 24.29
N HIS A 222 -22.01 -6.16 25.50
CA HIS A 222 -22.78 -6.82 26.57
C HIS A 222 -24.04 -6.04 26.94
N ARG A 223 -23.98 -4.71 27.04
CA ARG A 223 -25.17 -3.88 27.30
C ARG A 223 -26.20 -3.97 26.18
N HIS A 224 -25.76 -4.04 24.93
CA HIS A 224 -26.67 -4.23 23.79
C HIS A 224 -27.32 -5.62 23.81
N VAL A 225 -26.57 -6.67 24.14
CA VAL A 225 -27.12 -8.03 24.31
C VAL A 225 -28.15 -8.06 25.44
N ASP A 226 -27.88 -7.43 26.58
CA ASP A 226 -28.83 -7.36 27.70
C ASP A 226 -30.09 -6.58 27.33
N ALA A 227 -29.96 -5.50 26.57
CA ALA A 227 -31.08 -4.73 26.06
C ALA A 227 -31.95 -5.57 25.10
N LEU A 228 -31.31 -6.27 24.15
CA LEU A 228 -31.98 -7.20 23.24
C LEU A 228 -32.67 -8.35 23.98
N HIS A 229 -32.05 -8.89 25.02
CA HIS A 229 -32.64 -9.95 25.83
C HIS A 229 -33.91 -9.48 26.55
N LYS A 230 -33.91 -8.24 27.08
CA LYS A 230 -35.09 -7.61 27.69
C LYS A 230 -36.20 -7.36 26.66
N GLU A 231 -35.85 -6.89 25.47
CA GLU A 231 -36.79 -6.70 24.36
C GLU A 231 -37.43 -8.03 23.93
N MET A 232 -36.62 -9.08 23.75
CA MET A 232 -37.07 -10.42 23.39
C MET A 232 -38.01 -11.00 24.45
N TRP A 233 -37.70 -10.82 25.74
CA TRP A 233 -38.58 -11.23 26.83
C TRP A 233 -39.92 -10.50 26.81
N ARG A 234 -39.91 -9.17 26.56
CA ARG A 234 -41.14 -8.38 26.41
C ARG A 234 -42.00 -8.89 25.25
N LEU A 235 -41.39 -9.15 24.09
CA LEU A 235 -42.08 -9.68 22.91
C LEU A 235 -42.64 -11.08 23.16
N SER A 236 -41.89 -11.97 23.81
CA SER A 236 -42.36 -13.30 24.20
C SER A 236 -43.61 -13.21 25.08
N ARG A 237 -43.59 -12.33 26.08
CA ARG A 237 -44.73 -12.12 27.00
C ARG A 237 -45.94 -11.52 26.28
N GLN A 238 -45.73 -10.60 25.33
CA GLN A 238 -46.80 -10.09 24.47
C GLN A 238 -47.38 -11.21 23.60
N GLY A 239 -46.53 -12.06 23.00
CA GLY A 239 -46.94 -13.23 22.21
C GLY A 239 -47.81 -14.20 23.00
N GLU A 240 -47.45 -14.51 24.25
CA GLU A 240 -48.26 -15.34 25.15
C GLU A 240 -49.64 -14.74 25.44
N LEU A 241 -49.72 -13.42 25.63
CA LEU A 241 -51.00 -12.72 25.84
C LEU A 241 -51.87 -12.75 24.59
N TYR A 242 -51.30 -12.55 23.40
CA TYR A 242 -52.03 -12.68 22.14
C TYR A 242 -52.52 -14.11 21.90
N LYS A 243 -51.71 -15.11 22.22
CA LYS A 243 -52.10 -16.52 22.17
C LYS A 243 -53.31 -16.82 23.07
N LYS A 244 -53.27 -16.38 24.34
CA LYS A 244 -54.41 -16.55 25.26
C LYS A 244 -55.68 -15.83 24.80
N ARG A 245 -55.55 -14.66 24.18
CA ARG A 245 -56.69 -13.93 23.60
C ARG A 245 -57.30 -14.68 22.42
N LEU A 246 -56.48 -15.28 21.56
CA LEU A 246 -56.95 -16.12 20.46
C LEU A 246 -57.71 -17.35 20.99
N GLU A 247 -57.14 -18.07 21.95
CA GLU A 247 -57.79 -19.24 22.58
C GLU A 247 -59.15 -18.88 23.20
N TRP A 248 -59.26 -17.71 23.86
CA TRP A 248 -60.53 -17.23 24.42
C TRP A 248 -61.57 -16.88 23.35
N LEU A 249 -61.15 -16.27 22.24
CA LEU A 249 -62.03 -15.96 21.11
C LEU A 249 -62.50 -17.23 20.38
N GLU A 250 -61.67 -18.26 20.31
CA GLU A 250 -62.04 -19.57 19.75
C GLU A 250 -63.09 -20.26 20.64
N GLN A 251 -62.88 -20.28 21.97
CA GLN A 251 -63.83 -20.88 22.92
C GLN A 251 -65.19 -20.17 22.99
N GLY A 252 -65.25 -18.86 22.72
CA GLY A 252 -66.51 -18.10 22.72
C GLY A 252 -67.31 -18.22 21.41
N ARG A 253 -66.83 -19.00 20.43
CA ARG A 253 -67.46 -19.16 19.11
C ARG A 253 -68.25 -20.45 18.95
N ASP A 254 -68.11 -21.37 19.91
CA ASP A 254 -68.89 -22.60 20.05
C ASP A 254 -70.08 -22.38 21.01
#